data_AF-A0A1V5QJA8-F1
#
_entry.id   AF-A0A1V5QJA8-F1
#
_cell.length_a   1.000
_cell.length_b   1.000
_cell.length_c   1.000
_cell.angle_alpha   90.00
_cell.angle_beta   90.00
_cell.angle_gamma   90.00
#
_symmetry.space_group_name_H-M   'P 1'
#
loop_
_entity.id
_entity.type
_entity.pdbx_description
1 polymer ?
#
loop_
_entity_poly.entity_id
_entity_poly.type
_entity_poly.pdbx_seq_one_letter_code
_entity_poly.pdbx_strand_id
1 'polypeptide(L)'
;MGTAVSWVSRRLPEDKPRHLLGIGEPEDIVSGIKNGADTFDCVTPTRMARNGTLMTAKGRLNILNSAYRHDFGPLEEGCGCYTCQNYSRAYLAHLFRAKEMLAATLASIHNLYYLVNLTKGIRRDILDGRL
;
A
#
# COMPACT_ATOMS: atom_id res chain seq x y z
N MET A 1 16.42 8.23 -5.17
CA MET A 1 16.09 8.05 -3.73
C MET A 1 17.16 7.24 -3.00
N GLY A 2 17.47 6.01 -3.41
CA GLY A 2 18.38 5.10 -2.69
C GLY A 2 19.76 5.67 -2.32
N THR A 3 20.42 6.41 -3.20
CA THR A 3 21.77 6.97 -2.93
C THR A 3 21.81 7.89 -1.70
N ALA A 4 20.85 8.83 -1.58
CA ALA A 4 20.80 9.77 -0.47
C ALA A 4 20.46 9.05 0.85
N VAL A 5 19.47 8.13 0.82
CA VAL A 5 19.08 7.34 1.98
C VAL A 5 20.25 6.50 2.49
N SER A 6 21.01 5.86 1.59
CA SER A 6 22.19 5.07 1.96
C SER A 6 23.28 5.93 2.60
N TRP A 7 23.58 7.09 2.02
CA TRP A 7 24.63 7.99 2.53
C TRP A 7 24.33 8.52 3.93
N VAL A 8 23.07 8.88 4.19
CA VAL A 8 22.63 9.34 5.51
C VAL A 8 22.59 8.17 6.49
N SER A 9 22.00 7.04 6.11
CA SER A 9 21.84 5.89 7.00
C SER A 9 23.16 5.35 7.54
N ARG A 10 24.24 5.37 6.73
CA ARG A 10 25.61 5.00 7.15
C ARG A 10 26.24 5.93 8.20
N ARG A 11 25.69 7.13 8.37
CA ARG A 11 26.17 8.14 9.36
C ARG A 11 25.30 8.18 10.61
N LEU A 12 24.13 7.56 10.58
CA LEU A 12 23.23 7.49 11.73
C LEU A 12 23.64 6.33 12.65
N PRO A 13 23.45 6.46 13.98
CA PRO A 13 23.75 5.40 14.93
C PRO A 13 23.07 4.07 14.54
N GLU A 14 23.79 2.96 14.66
CA GLU A 14 23.27 1.64 14.28
C GLU A 14 22.22 1.10 15.27
N ASP A 15 22.29 1.54 16.52
CA ASP A 15 21.43 1.12 17.63
C ASP A 15 20.11 1.90 17.71
N LYS A 16 19.81 2.76 16.72
CA LYS A 16 18.61 3.60 16.70
C LYS A 16 17.83 3.44 15.40
N PRO A 17 16.48 3.46 15.47
CA PRO A 17 15.64 3.36 14.29
C PRO A 17 15.79 4.60 13.39
N ARG A 18 15.75 4.37 12.08
CA ARG A 18 15.84 5.39 11.03
C ARG A 18 14.45 5.58 10.40
N HIS A 19 13.84 6.73 10.65
CA HIS A 19 12.52 7.07 10.12
C HIS A 19 12.63 7.85 8.81
N LEU A 20 12.02 7.33 7.74
CA LEU A 20 12.01 7.96 6.42
C LEU A 20 10.66 8.63 6.17
N LEU A 21 10.65 9.95 6.35
CA LEU A 21 9.44 10.79 6.32
C LEU A 21 8.84 10.91 4.92
N GLY A 22 7.52 10.78 4.82
CA GLY A 22 6.74 11.14 3.63
C GLY A 22 6.80 10.13 2.47
N ILE A 23 7.23 8.91 2.72
CA ILE A 23 7.36 7.85 1.71
C ILE A 23 6.25 6.82 1.86
N GLY A 24 5.45 6.63 0.81
CA GLY A 24 4.25 5.78 0.84
C GLY A 24 4.00 4.95 -0.40
N GLU A 25 4.87 5.04 -1.40
CA GLU A 25 4.78 4.20 -2.59
C GLU A 25 5.46 2.85 -2.32
N PRO A 26 4.88 1.72 -2.73
CA PRO A 26 5.42 0.39 -2.46
C PRO A 26 6.89 0.24 -2.87
N GLU A 27 7.23 0.73 -4.06
CA GLU A 27 8.58 0.62 -4.63
C GLU A 27 9.60 1.46 -3.84
N ASP A 28 9.18 2.64 -3.39
CA ASP A 28 10.02 3.54 -2.60
C ASP A 28 10.24 3.02 -1.17
N ILE A 29 9.23 2.38 -0.58
CA ILE A 29 9.37 1.70 0.73
C ILE A 29 10.39 0.56 0.61
N VAL A 30 10.28 -0.29 -0.41
CA VAL A 30 11.26 -1.38 -0.65
C VAL A 30 12.66 -0.80 -0.83
N SER A 31 12.80 0.27 -1.62
CA SER A 31 14.07 0.96 -1.83
C SER A 31 14.63 1.55 -0.53
N GLY A 32 13.78 2.18 0.29
CA GLY A 32 14.15 2.73 1.59
C GLY A 32 14.69 1.67 2.54
N ILE A 33 14.00 0.53 2.65
CA ILE A 33 14.41 -0.60 3.50
C ILE A 33 15.79 -1.11 3.06
N LYS A 34 15.99 -1.34 1.75
CA LYS A 34 17.28 -1.77 1.19
C LYS A 34 18.43 -0.79 1.46
N ASN A 35 18.12 0.47 1.75
CA ASN A 35 19.09 1.52 2.02
C ASN A 35 19.17 1.91 3.51
N GLY A 36 18.53 1.16 4.40
CA GLY A 36 18.69 1.28 5.85
C GLY A 36 17.57 1.98 6.60
N ALA A 37 16.45 2.33 5.94
CA ALA A 37 15.29 2.90 6.64
C ALA A 37 14.46 1.80 7.34
N ASP A 38 13.99 2.10 8.55
CA ASP A 38 13.29 1.15 9.42
C ASP A 38 11.79 1.43 9.53
N THR A 39 11.39 2.70 9.46
CA THR A 39 9.99 3.12 9.61
C THR A 39 9.63 4.21 8.60
N PHE A 40 8.34 4.29 8.24
CA PHE A 40 7.83 5.16 7.19
C PHE A 40 6.47 5.73 7.60
N ASP A 41 6.16 6.93 7.11
CA ASP A 41 4.82 7.51 7.18
C ASP A 41 4.49 8.17 5.84
N CYS A 42 3.21 8.12 5.44
CA CYS A 42 2.74 8.85 4.28
C CYS A 42 1.22 8.92 4.23
N VAL A 43 0.71 10.03 3.70
CA VAL A 43 -0.72 10.17 3.37
C VAL A 43 -1.12 9.48 2.07
N THR A 44 -0.15 9.15 1.20
CA THR A 44 -0.36 8.60 -0.15
C THR A 44 -1.34 7.43 -0.20
N PRO A 45 -1.23 6.35 0.60
CA PRO A 45 -2.17 5.22 0.51
C PRO A 45 -3.63 5.63 0.71
N THR A 46 -3.92 6.47 1.70
CA THR A 46 -5.29 6.90 1.98
C THR A 46 -5.75 7.98 1.02
N ARG A 47 -4.88 8.90 0.60
CA ARG A 47 -5.17 9.93 -0.41
C ARG A 47 -5.52 9.30 -1.77
N MET A 48 -4.78 8.28 -2.19
CA MET A 48 -5.05 7.52 -3.41
C MET A 48 -6.37 6.75 -3.32
N ALA A 49 -6.59 6.06 -2.19
CA ALA A 49 -7.81 5.32 -1.94
C ALA A 49 -9.05 6.20 -2.06
N ARG A 50 -9.06 7.38 -1.43
CA ARG A 50 -10.20 8.32 -1.50
C ARG A 50 -10.49 8.83 -2.91
N ASN A 51 -9.52 8.76 -3.82
CA ASN A 51 -9.67 9.12 -5.23
C ASN A 51 -9.88 7.90 -6.15
N GLY A 52 -10.13 6.71 -5.59
CA GLY A 52 -10.43 5.49 -6.36
C GLY A 52 -9.21 4.72 -6.86
N THR A 53 -7.99 5.09 -6.47
CA THR A 53 -6.77 4.36 -6.83
C THR A 53 -6.38 3.39 -5.72
N LEU A 54 -6.35 2.11 -6.06
CA LEU A 54 -6.07 0.99 -5.16
C LEU A 54 -4.71 0.37 -5.46
N MET A 55 -3.95 0.04 -4.42
CA MET A 55 -2.65 -0.63 -4.52
C MET A 55 -2.86 -2.15 -4.52
N THR A 56 -2.21 -2.86 -5.45
CA THR A 56 -2.24 -4.32 -5.57
C THR A 56 -0.84 -4.83 -5.93
N ALA A 57 -0.61 -6.13 -5.78
CA ALA A 57 0.65 -6.77 -6.17
C ALA A 57 0.94 -6.65 -7.68
N LYS A 58 -0.10 -6.45 -8.50
CA LYS A 58 0.00 -6.24 -9.96
C LYS A 58 0.17 -4.75 -10.32
N GLY A 59 0.35 -3.89 -9.32
CA GLY A 59 0.43 -2.44 -9.48
C GLY A 59 -0.87 -1.73 -9.10
N ARG A 60 -1.09 -0.54 -9.66
CA ARG A 60 -2.24 0.32 -9.28
C ARG A 60 -3.47 -0.01 -10.11
N LEU A 61 -4.61 -0.03 -9.45
CA LEU A 61 -5.94 -0.21 -10.04
C LEU A 61 -6.77 1.06 -9.85
N ASN A 62 -7.43 1.56 -10.91
CA ASN A 62 -8.42 2.64 -10.78
C ASN A 62 -9.84 2.07 -10.83
N ILE A 63 -10.53 2.06 -9.69
CA ILE A 63 -11.86 1.44 -9.54
C ILE A 63 -12.98 2.17 -10.31
N LEU A 64 -12.71 3.40 -10.77
CA LEU A 64 -13.60 4.18 -11.62
C LEU A 64 -13.59 3.72 -13.09
N ASN A 65 -12.68 2.83 -13.49
CA ASN A 65 -12.69 2.25 -14.84
C ASN A 65 -14.01 1.50 -15.10
N SER A 66 -14.48 1.53 -16.35
CA SER A 66 -15.75 0.90 -16.77
C SER A 66 -15.72 -0.62 -16.64
N ALA A 67 -14.56 -1.24 -16.84
CA ALA A 67 -14.35 -2.68 -16.70
C ALA A 67 -14.81 -3.23 -15.35
N TYR A 68 -14.75 -2.43 -14.28
CA TYR A 68 -15.12 -2.86 -12.93
C TYR A 68 -16.61 -2.74 -12.61
N ARG A 69 -17.47 -2.21 -13.50
CA ARG A 69 -18.90 -1.99 -13.20
C ARG A 69 -19.68 -3.28 -12.96
N HIS A 70 -19.28 -4.37 -13.62
CA HIS A 70 -19.93 -5.68 -13.53
C HIS A 70 -18.94 -6.77 -13.11
N ASP A 71 -17.84 -6.37 -12.47
CA ASP A 71 -16.83 -7.28 -11.96
C ASP A 71 -17.16 -7.66 -10.52
N PHE A 72 -17.78 -8.82 -10.34
CA PHE A 72 -18.24 -9.29 -9.04
C PHE A 72 -17.14 -9.98 -8.21
N GLY A 73 -15.90 -10.01 -8.70
CA GLY A 73 -14.75 -10.52 -7.94
C GLY A 73 -14.27 -9.54 -6.86
N PRO A 74 -13.38 -9.99 -5.97
CA PRO A 74 -12.73 -9.12 -4.98
C PRO A 74 -11.79 -8.12 -5.67
N LEU A 75 -11.34 -7.07 -4.95
CA LEU A 75 -10.34 -6.14 -5.47
C LEU A 75 -9.06 -6.87 -5.89
N GLU A 76 -8.58 -7.75 -5.01
CA GLU A 76 -7.39 -8.57 -5.20
C GLU A 76 -7.65 -9.98 -4.65
N GLU A 77 -7.37 -11.00 -5.46
CA GLU A 77 -7.48 -12.40 -5.07
C GLU A 77 -6.48 -12.73 -3.96
N GLY A 78 -6.92 -13.43 -2.92
CA GLY A 78 -6.08 -13.81 -1.79
C GLY A 78 -5.80 -12.68 -0.78
N CYS A 79 -6.27 -11.46 -1.02
CA CYS A 79 -6.13 -10.38 -0.05
C CYS A 79 -7.06 -10.60 1.16
N GLY A 80 -6.46 -10.64 2.36
CA GLY A 80 -7.17 -10.86 3.63
C GLY A 80 -7.77 -9.60 4.27
N CYS A 81 -7.86 -8.47 3.55
CA CYS A 81 -8.44 -7.25 4.10
C CYS A 81 -9.98 -7.33 4.17
N TYR A 82 -10.59 -6.58 5.10
CA TYR A 82 -12.05 -6.54 5.26
C TYR A 82 -12.77 -6.23 3.94
N THR A 83 -12.24 -5.30 3.14
CA THR A 83 -12.84 -4.92 1.87
C THR A 83 -12.87 -6.08 0.87
N CYS A 84 -11.74 -6.78 0.67
CA CYS A 84 -11.63 -7.88 -0.28
C CYS A 84 -12.47 -9.10 0.13
N GLN A 85 -12.67 -9.32 1.43
CA GLN A 85 -13.42 -10.46 1.94
C GLN A 85 -14.95 -10.26 1.87
N ASN A 86 -15.42 -9.01 1.83
CA ASN A 86 -16.85 -8.70 2.01
C ASN A 86 -17.49 -7.97 0.83
N TYR A 87 -16.70 -7.39 -0.08
CA TYR A 87 -17.24 -6.55 -1.16
C TYR A 87 -16.57 -6.83 -2.50
N SER A 88 -17.34 -6.69 -3.57
CA SER A 88 -16.86 -6.84 -4.94
C SER A 88 -16.30 -5.54 -5.51
N ARG A 89 -15.50 -5.66 -6.57
CA ARG A 89 -15.07 -4.51 -7.41
C ARG A 89 -16.27 -3.73 -7.93
N ALA A 90 -17.32 -4.41 -8.39
CA ALA A 90 -18.57 -3.80 -8.85
C ALA A 90 -19.23 -2.94 -7.79
N TYR A 91 -19.30 -3.42 -6.54
CA TYR A 91 -19.91 -2.66 -5.45
C TYR A 91 -19.09 -1.41 -5.12
N LEU A 92 -17.77 -1.54 -5.00
CA LEU A 92 -16.91 -0.37 -4.78
C LEU A 92 -16.99 0.63 -5.94
N ALA A 93 -16.94 0.13 -7.18
CA ALA A 93 -17.08 0.92 -8.40
C ALA A 93 -18.42 1.70 -8.42
N HIS A 94 -19.50 1.09 -7.93
CA HIS A 94 -20.79 1.75 -7.74
C HIS A 94 -20.72 2.84 -6.66
N LEU A 95 -20.20 2.53 -5.46
CA LEU A 95 -20.12 3.50 -4.36
C LEU A 95 -19.30 4.74 -4.74
N PHE A 96 -18.18 4.57 -5.44
CA PHE A 96 -17.36 5.70 -5.91
C PHE A 96 -18.12 6.59 -6.90
N ARG A 97 -18.92 6.02 -7.80
CA ARG A 97 -19.74 6.77 -8.76
C ARG A 97 -20.93 7.46 -8.08
N ALA A 98 -21.50 6.81 -7.07
CA ALA A 98 -22.54 7.37 -6.20
C ALA A 98 -22.00 8.44 -5.24
N LYS A 99 -20.67 8.61 -5.14
CA LYS A 99 -19.99 9.54 -4.22
C LYS A 99 -20.29 9.24 -2.74
N GLU A 100 -20.45 7.97 -2.41
CA GLU A 100 -20.70 7.50 -1.05
C GLU A 100 -19.41 7.49 -0.22
N MET A 101 -19.48 7.99 1.02
CA MET A 101 -18.33 8.04 1.95
C MET A 101 -17.76 6.64 2.25
N LEU A 102 -18.61 5.62 2.19
CA LEU A 102 -18.21 4.22 2.39
C LEU A 102 -17.16 3.79 1.37
N ALA A 103 -17.18 4.32 0.14
CA ALA A 103 -16.19 4.03 -0.91
C ALA A 103 -14.78 4.34 -0.43
N ALA A 104 -14.59 5.56 0.09
CA ALA A 104 -13.32 6.05 0.62
C ALA A 104 -12.83 5.21 1.80
N THR A 105 -13.74 4.78 2.67
CA THR A 105 -13.42 3.97 3.85
C THR A 105 -12.92 2.59 3.44
N LEU A 106 -13.68 1.88 2.61
CA LEU A 106 -13.35 0.54 2.13
C LEU A 106 -12.04 0.53 1.30
N ALA A 107 -11.87 1.53 0.43
CA ALA A 107 -10.64 1.69 -0.33
C ALA A 107 -9.42 1.94 0.57
N SER A 108 -9.58 2.75 1.63
CA SER A 108 -8.47 3.07 2.55
C SER A 108 -8.07 1.85 3.37
N ILE A 109 -9.04 1.05 3.83
CA ILE A 109 -8.76 -0.23 4.51
C ILE A 109 -7.90 -1.13 3.62
N HIS A 110 -8.25 -1.26 2.34
CA HIS A 110 -7.49 -2.06 1.38
C HIS A 110 -6.05 -1.56 1.20
N ASN A 111 -5.87 -0.27 0.88
CA ASN A 111 -4.52 0.28 0.64
C ASN A 111 -3.62 0.22 1.87
N LEU A 112 -4.15 0.49 3.07
CA LEU A 112 -3.39 0.39 4.31
C LEU A 112 -3.01 -1.07 4.59
N TYR A 113 -3.95 -2.00 4.43
CA TYR A 113 -3.69 -3.43 4.60
C TYR A 113 -2.61 -3.91 3.64
N TYR A 114 -2.63 -3.47 2.38
CA TYR A 114 -1.63 -3.81 1.38
C TYR A 114 -0.22 -3.38 1.82
N LEU A 115 -0.04 -2.11 2.20
CA LEU A 115 1.28 -1.61 2.62
C LEU A 115 1.80 -2.26 3.91
N VAL A 116 0.93 -2.50 4.88
CA VAL A 116 1.31 -3.18 6.13
C VAL A 116 1.72 -4.63 5.85
N ASN A 117 1.03 -5.33 4.94
CA ASN A 117 1.42 -6.69 4.60
C ASN A 117 2.67 -6.76 3.71
N LEU A 118 2.88 -5.77 2.85
CA LEU A 118 4.13 -5.63 2.10
C LEU A 118 5.33 -5.55 3.06
N THR A 119 5.29 -4.64 4.04
CA THR A 119 6.39 -4.50 5.01
C THR A 119 6.52 -5.70 5.93
N LYS A 120 5.40 -6.36 6.30
CA LYS A 120 5.43 -7.64 7.04
C LYS A 120 6.12 -8.75 6.25
N GLY A 121 5.86 -8.85 4.95
CA GLY A 121 6.52 -9.80 4.04
C GLY A 121 8.02 -9.54 3.96
N ILE A 122 8.41 -8.29 3.71
CA ILE A 122 9.82 -7.89 3.65
C ILE A 122 10.54 -8.17 4.97
N ARG A 123 9.91 -7.87 6.11
CA ARG A 123 10.47 -8.19 7.44
C ARG A 123 10.72 -9.68 7.59
N ARG A 124 9.81 -10.53 7.11
CA ARG A 124 10.00 -11.99 7.13
C ARG A 124 11.18 -12.40 6.25
N ASP A 125 11.30 -11.84 5.05
CA ASP A 125 12.42 -12.16 4.14
C ASP A 125 13.78 -11.73 4.71
N ILE A 126 13.85 -10.60 5.42
CA ILE A 126 15.07 -10.18 6.14
C ILE A 126 15.44 -11.19 7.22
N LEU A 127 14.47 -11.61 8.05
CA LEU A 127 14.71 -12.59 9.13
C LEU A 127 15.07 -13.98 8.59
N ASP A 128 14.52 -14.35 7.43
CA ASP A 128 14.81 -15.61 6.73
C ASP A 128 16.11 -15.54 5.89
N GLY A 129 16.79 -14.38 5.82
CA GLY A 129 18.02 -14.20 5.05
C GLY A 129 17.85 -14.25 3.52
N ARG A 130 16.67 -13.87 3.00
CA ARG A 130 16.30 -13.93 1.57
C ARG A 130 16.30 -12.57 0.84
N LEU A 131 16.62 -11.47 1.53
CA LEU A 131 16.58 -10.11 0.98
C LEU A 131 17.97 -9.59 0.59
#